data_AF-A0A3R7M9R5-F1
#
_entry.id   AF-A0A3R7M9R5-F1
#
_cell.length_a   1.000
_cell.length_b   1.000
_cell.length_c   1.000
_cell.angle_alpha   90.00
_cell.angle_beta   90.00
_cell.angle_gamma   90.00
#
_symmetry.space_group_name_H-M   'P 1'
#
loop_
_entity.id
_entity.type
_entity.pdbx_description
1 polymer ?
#
loop_
_entity_poly.entity_id
_entity_poly.type
_entity_poly.pdbx_seq_one_letter_code
_entity_poly.pdbx_strand_id
1 'polypeptide(L)'
;MADAQPAPSGEQRGFGRGRGGRGGRGGRGGRGGRGGSNEKEEWVPCTKLGRLVKEQKINSLEEIFLFSMPIKEHQIVDQLISESEMRDELMLIVPVQKATSAGQRTRFKAFNIIGDGNGHIGVGARVGKEVSLAIRASMVAAKLNIVPVRRGYW
;
A
#
# COMPACT_ATOMS: atom_id res chain seq x y z
N MET A 1 62.11 50.15 -26.12
CA MET A 1 62.80 49.66 -24.91
C MET A 1 61.74 49.37 -23.84
N ALA A 2 61.89 48.23 -23.15
CA ALA A 2 61.12 47.67 -22.03
C ALA A 2 60.09 46.59 -22.41
N ASP A 3 60.58 45.34 -22.28
CA ASP A 3 59.94 44.04 -22.41
C ASP A 3 58.88 43.71 -21.34
N ALA A 4 57.87 42.92 -21.73
CA ALA A 4 57.03 42.16 -20.80
C ALA A 4 56.75 40.75 -21.37
N GLN A 5 57.11 39.70 -20.64
CA GLN A 5 56.96 38.29 -21.03
C GLN A 5 55.50 37.81 -20.93
N PRO A 6 55.04 36.86 -21.78
CA PRO A 6 53.72 36.24 -21.64
C PRO A 6 53.72 35.02 -20.71
N ALA A 7 52.66 34.88 -19.90
CA ALA A 7 52.41 33.76 -18.98
C ALA A 7 51.99 32.47 -19.71
N PRO A 8 52.24 31.26 -19.15
CA PRO A 8 51.98 30.00 -19.83
C PRO A 8 50.49 29.61 -19.85
N SER A 9 50.10 29.04 -20.99
CA SER A 9 48.81 28.48 -21.36
C SER A 9 48.33 27.37 -20.41
N GLY A 10 47.12 27.54 -19.86
CA GLY A 10 46.41 26.47 -19.15
C GLY A 10 46.01 25.34 -20.11
N GLU A 11 46.60 24.17 -19.91
CA GLU A 11 46.41 22.97 -20.72
C GLU A 11 44.97 22.45 -20.66
N GLN A 12 44.33 22.43 -21.83
CA GLN A 12 43.36 21.42 -22.23
C GLN A 12 43.97 20.03 -21.99
N ARG A 13 43.39 19.19 -21.14
CA ARG A 13 43.68 17.74 -21.17
C ARG A 13 42.42 16.94 -21.36
N GLY A 14 42.25 16.52 -22.60
CA GLY A 14 41.24 15.58 -23.04
C GLY A 14 41.49 14.14 -22.57
N PHE A 15 40.41 13.39 -22.73
CA PHE A 15 40.24 11.94 -22.71
C PHE A 15 41.51 11.09 -22.96
N GLY A 16 41.84 10.22 -22.01
CA GLY A 16 42.86 9.18 -22.17
C GLY A 16 42.66 8.03 -21.17
N ARG A 17 42.40 6.84 -21.70
CA ARG A 17 42.18 5.57 -21.00
C ARG A 17 43.32 5.24 -20.01
N GLY A 18 42.95 4.88 -18.78
CA GLY A 18 43.88 4.41 -17.74
C GLY A 18 43.28 3.27 -16.92
N ARG A 19 43.65 2.05 -17.30
CA ARG A 19 43.47 0.77 -16.62
C ARG A 19 44.13 0.82 -15.23
N GLY A 20 43.41 0.49 -14.15
CA GLY A 20 44.03 0.10 -12.89
C GLY A 20 43.36 0.59 -11.61
N GLY A 21 42.59 -0.31 -10.98
CA GLY A 21 42.67 -0.53 -9.54
C GLY A 21 42.06 0.53 -8.61
N ARG A 22 40.74 0.46 -8.39
CA ARG A 22 40.18 0.84 -7.09
C ARG A 22 38.86 0.12 -6.81
N GLY A 23 38.88 -0.78 -5.83
CA GLY A 23 37.70 -1.18 -5.07
C GLY A 23 36.87 -2.30 -5.66
N GLY A 24 37.40 -3.53 -5.62
CA GLY A 24 36.55 -4.72 -5.62
C GLY A 24 35.69 -4.71 -4.35
N ARG A 25 34.40 -4.37 -4.48
CA ARG A 25 33.40 -4.64 -3.45
C ARG A 25 32.04 -4.90 -4.09
N GLY A 26 31.63 -6.16 -4.03
CA GLY A 26 30.25 -6.59 -4.23
C GLY A 26 29.85 -6.76 -5.68
N GLY A 27 30.18 -7.92 -6.25
CA GLY A 27 29.45 -8.45 -7.38
C GLY A 27 27.95 -8.37 -7.10
N ARG A 28 27.19 -7.99 -8.12
CA ARG A 28 25.72 -7.94 -8.15
C ARG A 28 25.15 -9.16 -7.41
N GLY A 29 24.77 -8.94 -6.16
CA GLY A 29 23.85 -9.82 -5.47
C GLY A 29 22.61 -9.85 -6.32
N GLY A 30 22.40 -10.98 -6.99
CA GLY A 30 21.16 -11.29 -7.69
C GLY A 30 20.04 -10.88 -6.77
N ARG A 31 19.18 -10.01 -7.28
CA ARG A 31 17.99 -9.53 -6.58
C ARG A 31 17.21 -10.79 -6.24
N GLY A 32 17.40 -11.28 -5.02
CA GLY A 32 16.78 -12.49 -4.53
C GLY A 32 15.30 -12.32 -4.82
N GLY A 33 14.79 -13.15 -5.72
CA GLY A 33 13.36 -13.27 -5.93
C GLY A 33 12.82 -13.55 -4.55
N ARG A 34 12.15 -12.55 -3.97
CA ARG A 34 11.46 -12.70 -2.70
C ARG A 34 10.39 -13.72 -3.01
N GLY A 35 10.71 -14.98 -2.71
CA GLY A 35 9.83 -16.12 -2.89
C GLY A 35 8.50 -15.72 -2.30
N GLY A 36 7.44 -15.82 -3.10
CA GLY A 36 6.09 -15.67 -2.61
C GLY A 36 5.87 -16.79 -1.61
N SER A 37 6.09 -16.49 -0.32
CA SER A 37 5.52 -17.30 0.75
C SER A 37 4.02 -17.07 0.65
N ASN A 38 3.36 -18.01 -0.02
CA ASN A 38 1.91 -18.11 -0.11
C ASN A 38 1.32 -18.70 1.20
N GLU A 39 1.99 -18.43 2.32
CA GLU A 39 1.50 -18.69 3.66
C GLU A 39 0.91 -17.36 4.13
N LYS A 40 -0.35 -17.38 4.59
CA LYS A 40 -0.95 -16.21 5.23
C LYS A 40 -0.05 -15.85 6.42
N GLU A 41 0.76 -14.80 6.27
CA GLU A 41 1.65 -14.33 7.33
C GLU A 41 0.83 -14.18 8.62
N GLU A 42 1.31 -14.81 9.70
CA GLU A 42 0.64 -14.75 10.99
C GLU A 42 0.50 -13.29 11.42
N TRP A 43 -0.71 -12.85 11.74
CA TRP A 43 -0.97 -11.45 12.06
C TRP A 43 -0.31 -11.04 13.38
N VAL A 44 0.64 -10.10 13.30
CA VAL A 44 1.24 -9.43 14.44
C VAL A 44 0.63 -8.03 14.60
N PRO A 45 -0.17 -7.77 15.65
CA PRO A 45 -0.86 -6.49 15.80
C PRO A 45 0.12 -5.37 16.17
N CYS A 46 0.09 -4.28 15.40
CA CYS A 46 0.87 -3.08 15.68
C CYS A 46 0.11 -2.09 16.54
N THR A 47 -1.23 -2.09 16.48
CA THR A 47 -2.09 -1.17 17.23
C THR A 47 -2.46 -1.70 18.62
N LYS A 48 -2.79 -0.79 19.55
CA LYS A 48 -3.36 -1.16 20.85
C LYS A 48 -4.67 -1.94 20.69
N LEU A 49 -5.52 -1.51 19.76
CA LEU A 49 -6.76 -2.21 19.41
C LEU A 49 -6.48 -3.63 18.91
N GLY A 50 -5.55 -3.79 17.97
CA GLY A 50 -5.19 -5.10 17.43
C GLY A 50 -4.70 -6.05 18.52
N ARG A 51 -3.94 -5.57 19.52
CA ARG A 51 -3.53 -6.38 20.67
C ARG A 51 -4.71 -6.80 21.53
N LEU A 52 -5.62 -5.87 21.85
CA LEU A 52 -6.80 -6.18 22.65
C LEU A 52 -7.74 -7.18 21.96
N VAL A 53 -7.89 -7.07 20.64
CA VAL A 53 -8.70 -7.99 19.83
C VAL A 53 -8.02 -9.36 19.74
N LYS A 54 -6.70 -9.41 19.49
CA LYS A 54 -5.94 -10.68 19.46
C LYS A 54 -5.94 -11.38 20.83
N GLU A 55 -5.93 -10.62 21.92
CA GLU A 55 -6.03 -11.11 23.31
C GLU A 55 -7.48 -11.44 23.75
N GLN A 56 -8.48 -11.35 22.85
CA GLN A 56 -9.91 -11.61 23.15
C GLN A 56 -10.48 -10.76 24.30
N LYS A 57 -9.95 -9.54 24.47
CA LYS A 57 -10.49 -8.56 25.43
C LYS A 57 -11.63 -7.74 24.84
N ILE A 58 -11.61 -7.56 23.51
CA ILE A 58 -12.69 -6.95 22.73
C ILE A 58 -13.27 -8.06 21.87
N ASN A 59 -14.55 -8.38 22.09
CA ASN A 59 -15.23 -9.48 21.43
C ASN A 59 -16.21 -9.02 20.34
N SER A 60 -16.46 -7.71 20.24
CA SER A 60 -17.51 -7.15 19.43
C SER A 60 -17.08 -5.85 18.73
N LEU A 61 -17.65 -5.57 17.55
CA LEU A 61 -17.40 -4.31 16.84
C LEU A 61 -18.10 -3.13 17.53
N GLU A 62 -19.20 -3.41 18.22
CA GLU A 62 -20.00 -2.45 18.96
C GLU A 62 -19.19 -1.76 20.05
N GLU A 63 -18.32 -2.49 20.75
CA GLU A 63 -17.39 -1.91 21.74
C GLU A 63 -16.44 -0.89 21.10
N ILE A 64 -15.94 -1.18 19.89
CA ILE A 64 -15.05 -0.27 19.16
C ILE A 64 -15.80 1.00 18.76
N PHE A 65 -17.03 0.85 18.26
CA PHE A 65 -17.86 1.98 17.86
C PHE A 65 -18.37 2.82 19.03
N LEU A 66 -18.66 2.20 20.18
CA LEU A 66 -19.09 2.91 21.39
C LEU A 66 -18.05 3.93 21.85
N PHE A 67 -16.77 3.55 21.84
CA PHE A 67 -15.66 4.44 22.19
C PHE A 67 -15.10 5.22 20.99
N SER A 68 -15.74 5.14 19.82
CA SER A 68 -15.34 5.83 18.58
C SER A 68 -13.86 5.61 18.23
N MET A 69 -13.34 4.40 18.48
CA MET A 69 -11.93 4.11 18.27
C MET A 69 -11.65 3.81 16.78
N PRO A 70 -10.62 4.44 16.18
CA PRO A 70 -10.36 4.28 14.75
C PRO A 70 -9.70 2.94 14.43
N ILE A 71 -10.30 2.17 13.51
CA ILE A 71 -9.75 0.92 12.99
C ILE A 71 -8.68 1.25 11.95
N LYS A 72 -7.44 0.75 12.15
CA LYS A 72 -6.30 0.96 11.23
C LYS A 72 -5.71 -0.33 10.66
N GLU A 73 -6.21 -1.48 11.10
CA GLU A 73 -5.78 -2.81 10.67
C GLU A 73 -7.03 -3.56 10.22
N HIS A 74 -7.04 -4.09 9.00
CA HIS A 74 -8.22 -4.82 8.49
C HIS A 74 -8.43 -6.15 9.22
N GLN A 75 -7.34 -6.72 9.74
CA GLN A 75 -7.36 -7.98 10.49
C GLN A 75 -8.21 -7.89 11.76
N ILE A 76 -8.39 -6.70 12.33
CA ILE A 76 -9.30 -6.49 13.47
C ILE A 76 -10.72 -6.93 13.09
N VAL A 77 -11.17 -6.53 11.90
CA VAL A 77 -12.50 -6.90 11.40
C VAL A 77 -12.56 -8.39 11.07
N ASP A 78 -11.49 -8.94 10.49
CA ASP A 78 -11.41 -10.37 10.12
C ASP A 78 -11.43 -11.32 11.33
N GLN A 79 -11.03 -10.83 12.52
CA GLN A 79 -11.10 -11.60 13.76
C GLN A 79 -12.44 -11.45 14.49
N LEU A 80 -13.09 -10.28 14.36
CA LEU A 80 -14.35 -9.98 15.04
C LEU A 80 -15.57 -10.51 14.28
N ILE A 81 -15.57 -10.41 12.95
CA ILE A 81 -16.61 -10.96 12.09
C ILE A 81 -16.06 -12.23 11.44
N SER A 82 -16.83 -13.31 11.49
CA SER A 82 -16.45 -14.55 10.82
C SER A 82 -16.48 -14.41 9.30
N GLU A 83 -15.55 -15.05 8.59
CA GLU A 83 -15.47 -14.99 7.11
C GLU A 83 -16.78 -15.50 6.45
N SER A 84 -17.52 -16.38 7.14
CA SER A 84 -18.79 -16.93 6.65
C SER A 84 -19.91 -15.88 6.56
N GLU A 85 -19.87 -14.85 7.40
CA GLU A 85 -20.88 -13.80 7.47
C GLU A 85 -20.50 -12.60 6.61
N MET A 86 -19.20 -12.37 6.42
CA MET A 86 -18.70 -11.27 5.62
C MET A 86 -18.88 -11.54 4.13
N ARG A 87 -19.67 -10.69 3.46
CA ARG A 87 -19.80 -10.68 2.00
C ARG A 87 -19.04 -9.50 1.42
N ASP A 88 -18.29 -9.76 0.36
CA ASP A 88 -17.62 -8.75 -0.44
C ASP A 88 -18.21 -8.69 -1.84
N GLU A 89 -18.46 -7.48 -2.33
CA GLU A 89 -18.97 -7.25 -3.68
C GLU A 89 -18.17 -6.15 -4.39
N LEU A 90 -17.81 -6.44 -5.63
CA LEU A 90 -17.15 -5.50 -6.53
C LEU A 90 -18.20 -4.71 -7.31
N MET A 91 -18.42 -3.46 -6.92
CA MET A 91 -19.44 -2.61 -7.53
C MET A 91 -19.01 -2.10 -8.91
N LEU A 92 -17.81 -1.51 -8.99
CA LEU A 92 -17.36 -0.85 -10.22
C LEU A 92 -15.84 -0.86 -10.32
N ILE A 93 -15.36 -1.10 -11.54
CA ILE A 93 -13.97 -0.91 -11.92
C ILE A 93 -13.94 0.08 -13.08
N VAL A 94 -13.25 1.21 -12.89
CA VAL A 94 -13.13 2.26 -13.89
C VAL A 94 -11.66 2.52 -14.24
N PRO A 95 -11.29 2.56 -15.53
CA PRO A 95 -9.95 3.01 -15.93
C PRO A 95 -9.84 4.52 -15.74
N VAL A 96 -8.78 4.97 -15.06
CA VAL A 96 -8.48 6.38 -14.81
C VAL A 96 -7.12 6.69 -15.42
N GLN A 97 -7.04 7.78 -16.17
CA GLN A 97 -5.85 8.10 -16.97
C GLN A 97 -5.25 9.43 -16.51
N LYS A 98 -3.93 9.48 -16.35
CA LYS A 98 -3.17 10.71 -16.09
C LYS A 98 -2.31 11.02 -17.31
N ALA A 99 -2.55 12.18 -17.94
CA ALA A 99 -1.68 12.69 -19.00
C ALA A 99 -0.30 13.05 -18.44
N THR A 100 0.75 12.71 -19.19
CA THR A 100 2.15 13.05 -18.90
C THR A 100 2.86 13.45 -20.18
N SER A 101 4.03 14.09 -20.08
CA SER A 101 4.81 14.52 -21.26
C SER A 101 5.23 13.35 -22.16
N ALA A 102 5.34 12.14 -21.62
CA ALA A 102 5.73 10.92 -22.34
C ALA A 102 4.52 9.97 -22.52
N GLY A 103 3.34 10.52 -22.81
CA GLY A 103 2.11 9.76 -23.06
C GLY A 103 1.15 9.69 -21.87
N GLN A 104 0.22 8.75 -21.89
CA GLN A 104 -0.79 8.59 -20.84
C GLN A 104 -0.44 7.45 -19.89
N ARG A 105 -0.51 7.70 -18.59
CA ARG A 105 -0.38 6.67 -17.56
C ARG A 105 -1.76 6.25 -17.08
N THR A 106 -2.14 5.02 -17.39
CA THR A 106 -3.41 4.43 -16.98
C THR A 106 -3.29 3.78 -15.59
N ARG A 107 -4.40 3.77 -14.86
CA ARG A 107 -4.62 3.08 -13.59
C ARG A 107 -6.06 2.60 -13.55
N PHE A 108 -6.39 1.72 -12.60
CA PHE A 108 -7.75 1.29 -12.35
C PHE A 108 -8.17 1.73 -10.96
N LYS A 109 -9.36 2.33 -10.86
CA LYS A 109 -10.03 2.58 -9.60
C LYS A 109 -11.08 1.50 -9.40
N ALA A 110 -11.00 0.82 -8.26
CA ALA A 110 -11.96 -0.20 -7.85
C ALA A 110 -12.78 0.30 -6.66
N PHE A 111 -14.07 -0.02 -6.68
CA PHE A 111 -15.01 0.21 -5.59
C PHE A 111 -15.49 -1.16 -5.07
N ASN A 112 -15.23 -1.42 -3.79
CA ASN A 112 -15.73 -2.60 -3.10
C ASN A 112 -16.67 -2.20 -1.98
N ILE A 113 -17.69 -3.02 -1.78
CA ILE A 113 -18.54 -2.99 -0.60
C ILE A 113 -18.31 -4.28 0.17
N ILE A 114 -18.28 -4.17 1.49
CA ILE A 114 -18.18 -5.29 2.43
C ILE A 114 -19.30 -5.13 3.45
N GLY A 115 -19.96 -6.22 3.82
CA GLY A 115 -20.96 -6.20 4.89
C GLY A 115 -21.43 -7.60 5.30
N ASP A 116 -22.05 -7.67 6.47
CA ASP A 116 -22.56 -8.89 7.09
C ASP A 116 -24.09 -9.05 6.92
N GLY A 117 -24.76 -8.06 6.34
CA GLY A 117 -26.24 -8.01 6.24
C GLY A 117 -26.94 -7.77 7.58
N ASN A 118 -26.19 -7.67 8.68
CA ASN A 118 -26.69 -7.49 10.04
C ASN A 118 -26.51 -6.06 10.56
N GLY A 119 -26.34 -5.11 9.64
CA GLY A 119 -26.20 -3.70 9.98
C GLY A 119 -24.75 -3.24 10.03
N HIS A 120 -23.78 -3.97 9.48
CA HIS A 120 -22.44 -3.46 9.24
C HIS A 120 -22.18 -3.32 7.74
N ILE A 121 -21.73 -2.14 7.32
CA ILE A 121 -21.34 -1.88 5.93
C ILE A 121 -20.03 -1.10 5.88
N GLY A 122 -19.15 -1.49 4.97
CA GLY A 122 -17.90 -0.81 4.68
C GLY A 122 -17.76 -0.57 3.18
N VAL A 123 -17.33 0.63 2.80
CA VAL A 123 -17.09 0.99 1.41
C VAL A 123 -15.62 1.36 1.21
N GLY A 124 -15.00 0.72 0.23
CA GLY A 124 -13.59 0.88 -0.09
C GLY A 124 -13.39 1.37 -1.52
N ALA A 125 -12.63 2.45 -1.67
CA ALA A 125 -12.21 2.95 -2.97
C ALA A 125 -10.68 3.09 -3.00
N ARG A 126 -10.04 2.38 -3.92
CA ARG A 126 -8.58 2.44 -4.11
C ARG A 126 -8.21 2.40 -5.58
N VAL A 127 -6.98 2.83 -5.85
CA VAL A 127 -6.39 2.89 -7.19
C VAL A 127 -5.16 2.00 -7.28
N GLY A 128 -5.05 1.23 -8.35
CA GLY A 128 -3.92 0.36 -8.65
C GLY A 128 -3.39 0.60 -10.06
N LYS A 129 -2.13 0.20 -10.32
CA LYS A 129 -1.62 0.12 -11.70
C LYS A 129 -2.26 -1.05 -12.45
N GLU A 130 -2.53 -2.13 -11.72
CA GLU A 130 -3.18 -3.34 -12.19
C GLU A 130 -4.55 -3.49 -11.52
N VAL A 131 -5.46 -4.22 -12.17
CA VAL A 131 -6.82 -4.46 -11.68
C VAL A 131 -6.80 -5.27 -10.39
N SER A 132 -6.02 -6.36 -10.35
CA SER A 132 -5.89 -7.24 -9.18
C SER A 132 -5.41 -6.49 -7.93
N LEU A 133 -4.41 -5.60 -8.08
CA LEU A 133 -3.90 -4.77 -7.01
C LEU A 133 -4.93 -3.75 -6.52
N ALA A 134 -5.71 -3.16 -7.43
CA ALA A 134 -6.77 -2.23 -7.08
C ALA A 134 -7.85 -2.91 -6.23
N ILE A 135 -8.28 -4.11 -6.64
CA ILE A 135 -9.30 -4.93 -5.95
C ILE A 135 -8.84 -5.33 -4.55
N ARG A 136 -7.61 -5.83 -4.39
CA ARG A 136 -7.08 -6.20 -3.06
C ARG A 136 -6.99 -4.98 -2.15
N ALA A 137 -6.54 -3.85 -2.69
CA ALA A 137 -6.44 -2.62 -1.93
C ALA A 137 -7.81 -2.05 -1.53
N SER A 138 -8.81 -2.11 -2.43
CA SER A 138 -10.17 -1.64 -2.13
C SER A 138 -10.83 -2.51 -1.08
N MET A 139 -10.63 -3.82 -1.09
CA MET A 139 -11.10 -4.73 -0.04
C MET A 139 -10.55 -4.33 1.33
N VAL A 140 -9.24 -4.13 1.46
CA VAL A 140 -8.62 -3.67 2.72
C VAL A 140 -9.21 -2.32 3.16
N ALA A 141 -9.38 -1.38 2.23
CA ALA A 141 -9.96 -0.08 2.55
C ALA A 141 -11.42 -0.18 2.99
N ALA A 142 -12.21 -1.09 2.43
CA ALA A 142 -13.61 -1.31 2.82
C ALA A 142 -13.69 -1.83 4.26
N LYS A 143 -12.83 -2.78 4.65
CA LYS A 143 -12.78 -3.31 6.02
C LYS A 143 -12.45 -2.23 7.05
N LEU A 144 -11.52 -1.32 6.73
CA LEU A 144 -11.17 -0.21 7.62
C LEU A 144 -12.31 0.81 7.80
N ASN A 145 -13.19 0.91 6.80
CA ASN A 145 -14.28 1.88 6.75
C ASN A 145 -15.63 1.27 7.13
N ILE A 146 -15.67 0.20 7.93
CA ILE A 146 -16.93 -0.38 8.39
C ILE A 146 -17.63 0.59 9.35
N VAL A 147 -18.94 0.75 9.14
CA VAL A 147 -19.82 1.61 9.90
C VAL A 147 -21.08 0.81 10.27
N PRO A 148 -21.59 0.95 11.52
CA PRO A 148 -22.87 0.37 11.90
C PRO A 148 -24.05 1.17 11.33
N VAL A 149 -25.08 0.46 10.88
CA VAL A 149 -26.29 1.00 10.28
C VAL A 149 -27.46 0.75 11.23
N ARG A 150 -28.03 1.84 11.76
CA ARG A 150 -29.24 1.77 12.60
C ARG A 150 -30.46 1.48 11.73
N ARG A 151 -31.20 0.42 12.07
CA ARG A 151 -32.49 0.06 11.45
C ARG A 151 -33.65 0.49 12.35
N GLY A 152 -34.74 0.95 11.74
CA GLY A 152 -35.95 1.39 12.44
C GLY A 152 -37.20 0.59 12.01
N TYR A 153 -38.35 0.97 12.57
CA TYR A 153 -39.65 0.49 12.14
C TYR A 153 -40.30 1.51 11.20
N TRP A 154 -41.24 1.06 10.37
CA TRP A 154 -42.02 1.91 9.46
C TRP A 154 -43.12 2.66 10.21
#